data_AF-A0A1T3NT28-F1
#
_entry.id   AF-A0A1T3NT28-F1
#
_cell.length_a   1.000
_cell.length_b   1.000
_cell.length_c   1.000
_cell.angle_alpha   90.00
_cell.angle_beta   90.00
_cell.angle_gamma   90.00
#
_symmetry.space_group_name_H-M   'P 1'
#
loop_
_entity.id
_entity.type
_entity.pdbx_description
1 polymer ?
#
loop_
_entity_poly.entity_id
_entity_poly.type
_entity_poly.pdbx_seq_one_letter_code
_entity_poly.pdbx_strand_id
1 'polypeptide(L)'
;MSDRPVIRAHHDGRTIELPGTLHDIRIALPEHERAQFDHDIAHAHIDNLPAVASAWAKTPEMRAHDDAIAARVAAGDNTGLFNADGTPAGET
;
A
#
# COMPACT_ATOMS: atom_id res chain seq x y z
N MET A 1 -12.39 -23.33 10.38
CA MET A 1 -12.08 -22.36 9.30
C MET A 1 -11.25 -21.28 9.96
N SER A 2 -9.96 -21.15 9.62
CA SER A 2 -9.11 -20.15 10.28
C SER A 2 -9.54 -18.75 9.85
N ASP A 3 -10.06 -17.97 10.81
CA ASP A 3 -10.24 -16.53 10.73
C ASP A 3 -8.85 -15.88 10.70
N ARG A 4 -8.15 -15.99 9.56
CA ARG A 4 -6.87 -15.31 9.38
C ARG A 4 -7.18 -13.87 9.00
N PRO A 5 -6.65 -12.87 9.72
CA PRO A 5 -6.82 -11.48 9.32
C PRO A 5 -6.28 -11.29 7.91
N VAL A 6 -6.97 -10.49 7.12
CA VAL A 6 -6.60 -10.08 5.75
C VAL A 6 -6.72 -8.57 5.62
N ILE A 7 -5.84 -7.96 4.82
CA ILE A 7 -5.97 -6.56 4.42
C ILE A 7 -6.70 -6.55 3.09
N ARG A 8 -7.81 -5.82 2.97
CA ARG A 8 -8.52 -5.65 1.70
C ARG A 8 -7.99 -4.42 1.00
N ALA A 9 -7.44 -4.59 -0.20
CA ALA A 9 -6.98 -3.50 -1.06
C ALA A 9 -7.83 -3.44 -2.33
N HIS A 10 -7.98 -2.25 -2.91
CA HIS A 10 -8.65 -2.06 -4.18
C HIS A 10 -7.60 -1.82 -5.28
N HIS A 11 -7.62 -2.61 -6.35
CA HIS A 11 -6.71 -2.50 -7.49
C HIS A 11 -7.48 -2.75 -8.78
N ASP A 12 -7.40 -1.81 -9.74
CA ASP A 12 -8.06 -1.90 -11.05
C ASP A 12 -9.58 -2.22 -10.97
N GLY A 13 -10.30 -1.59 -10.04
CA GLY A 13 -11.73 -1.83 -9.82
C GLY A 13 -12.07 -3.17 -9.16
N ARG A 14 -11.07 -3.91 -8.66
CA ARG A 14 -11.24 -5.19 -7.96
C ARG A 14 -10.77 -5.09 -6.52
N THR A 15 -11.49 -5.75 -5.62
CA THR A 15 -11.01 -5.97 -4.25
C THR A 15 -10.13 -7.21 -4.23
N ILE A 16 -8.90 -7.05 -3.76
CA ILE A 16 -7.96 -8.14 -3.54
C ILE A 16 -7.71 -8.32 -2.04
N GLU A 17 -7.45 -9.56 -1.63
CA GLU A 17 -7.12 -9.92 -0.26
C GLU A 17 -5.61 -10.08 -0.12
N LEU A 18 -5.02 -9.24 0.73
CA LEU A 18 -3.61 -9.27 1.08
C LEU A 18 -3.41 -10.03 2.41
N PRO A 19 -2.27 -10.70 2.60
CA PRO A 19 -1.95 -11.36 3.86
C PRO A 19 -2.06 -10.38 5.04
N GLY A 20 -2.84 -10.71 6.08
CA GLY A 20 -3.15 -9.76 7.15
C GLY A 20 -2.34 -9.91 8.43
N THR A 21 -1.18 -10.56 8.38
CA THR A 21 -0.17 -10.47 9.46
C THR A 21 1.18 -10.02 8.89
N LEU A 22 2.00 -9.35 9.70
CA LEU A 22 3.37 -8.97 9.33
C LEU A 22 4.21 -10.19 8.91
N HIS A 23 3.96 -11.34 9.55
CA HIS A 23 4.64 -12.59 9.21
C HIS A 23 4.24 -13.12 7.83
N ASP A 24 2.93 -13.13 7.52
CA ASP A 24 2.45 -13.58 6.21
C ASP A 24 2.92 -12.63 5.09
N ILE A 25 2.95 -11.31 5.34
CA ILE A 25 3.54 -10.32 4.42
C ILE A 25 5.01 -10.65 4.17
N ARG A 26 5.80 -10.87 5.24
CA ARG A 26 7.23 -11.20 5.14
C ARG A 26 7.51 -12.47 4.34
N ILE A 27 6.68 -13.51 4.50
CA ILE A 27 6.84 -14.77 3.76
C ILE A 27 6.56 -14.59 2.28
N ALA A 28 5.55 -13.77 1.93
CA ALA A 28 5.20 -13.48 0.54
C ALA A 28 6.27 -12.67 -0.20
N LEU A 29 7.16 -11.97 0.53
CA LEU A 29 8.25 -11.20 -0.06
C LEU A 29 9.40 -12.10 -0.56
N PRO A 30 10.04 -11.74 -1.68
CA PRO A 30 11.28 -12.36 -2.12
C PRO A 30 12.38 -12.15 -1.08
N GLU A 31 13.32 -13.10 -1.00
CA GLU A 31 14.28 -13.18 0.11
C GLU A 31 15.11 -11.89 0.31
N HIS A 32 15.47 -11.21 -0.78
CA HIS A 32 16.25 -9.99 -0.74
C HIS A 32 15.48 -8.77 -0.20
N GLU A 33 14.14 -8.76 -0.24
CA GLU A 33 13.32 -7.68 0.30
C GLU A 33 13.00 -7.86 1.79
N ARG A 34 13.14 -9.08 2.32
CA ARG A 34 12.75 -9.41 3.71
C ARG A 34 13.53 -8.59 4.75
N ALA A 35 14.82 -8.37 4.52
CA ALA A 35 15.65 -7.57 5.44
C ALA A 35 15.21 -6.10 5.48
N GLN A 36 14.82 -5.54 4.33
CA GLN A 36 14.32 -4.16 4.26
C GLN A 36 12.94 -4.05 4.92
N PHE A 37 12.06 -5.02 4.69
CA PHE A 37 10.78 -5.12 5.39
C PHE A 37 10.97 -5.15 6.91
N ASP A 38 11.85 -6.04 7.40
CA ASP A 38 12.12 -6.16 8.85
C ASP A 38 12.64 -4.83 9.43
N HIS A 39 13.51 -4.12 8.69
CA HIS A 39 14.01 -2.80 9.07
C HIS A 39 12.88 -1.76 9.15
N ASP A 40 12.06 -1.64 8.10
CA ASP A 40 11.04 -0.59 8.01
C ASP A 40 9.93 -0.78 9.04
N ILE A 41 9.53 -2.03 9.28
CA ILE A 41 8.56 -2.37 10.33
C ILE A 41 9.10 -2.04 11.72
N ALA A 42 10.38 -2.31 11.99
CA ALA A 42 10.99 -2.03 13.29
C ALA A 42 11.14 -0.53 13.58
N HIS A 43 11.25 0.31 12.54
CA HIS A 43 11.44 1.75 12.67
C HIS A 43 10.19 2.57 12.36
N ALA A 44 9.10 1.94 11.94
CA ALA A 44 7.83 2.62 11.71
C ALA A 44 7.29 3.19 13.03
N HIS A 45 6.85 4.46 12.99
CA HIS A 45 6.03 5.00 14.07
C HIS A 45 4.76 4.15 14.21
N ILE A 46 4.32 3.88 15.45
CA ILE A 46 3.20 2.95 15.68
C ILE A 46 1.91 3.35 14.94
N ASP A 47 1.68 4.66 14.81
CA ASP A 47 0.54 5.24 14.07
C ASP A 47 0.63 4.98 12.55
N ASN A 48 1.85 4.85 12.02
CA ASN A 48 2.13 4.60 10.61
C ASN A 48 2.32 3.12 10.28
N LEU A 49 2.42 2.24 11.29
CA LEU A 49 2.68 0.82 11.09
C LEU A 49 1.66 0.14 10.14
N PRO A 50 0.35 0.42 10.21
CA PRO A 50 -0.61 -0.14 9.26
C PRO A 50 -0.33 0.29 7.81
N ALA A 51 0.04 1.55 7.60
CA ALA A 51 0.35 2.08 6.28
C ALA A 51 1.63 1.44 5.71
N VAL A 52 2.70 1.35 6.51
CA VAL A 52 3.96 0.71 6.12
C VAL A 52 3.75 -0.78 5.79
N ALA A 53 3.04 -1.51 6.65
CA ALA A 53 2.72 -2.92 6.40
C ALA A 53 1.90 -3.11 5.11
N SER A 54 0.90 -2.25 4.89
CA SER A 54 0.07 -2.32 3.68
C SER A 54 0.88 -2.07 2.40
N ALA A 55 1.87 -1.16 2.41
CA ALA A 55 2.73 -0.90 1.26
C ALA A 55 3.57 -2.13 0.87
N TRP A 56 4.10 -2.84 1.87
CA TRP A 56 4.84 -4.08 1.66
C TRP A 56 3.96 -5.24 1.19
N ALA A 57 2.69 -5.26 1.62
CA ALA A 57 1.74 -6.30 1.22
C ALA A 57 1.31 -6.21 -0.26
N LYS A 58 1.50 -5.05 -0.92
CA LYS A 58 1.17 -4.85 -2.34
C LYS A 58 2.09 -5.65 -3.26
N THR A 59 1.54 -6.12 -4.38
CA THR A 59 2.32 -6.75 -5.46
C THR A 59 3.21 -5.71 -6.17
N PRO A 60 4.25 -6.15 -6.90
CA PRO A 60 5.09 -5.22 -7.69
C PRO A 60 4.27 -4.37 -8.67
N GLU A 61 3.25 -4.95 -9.31
CA GLU A 61 2.36 -4.24 -10.23
C GLU A 61 1.55 -3.15 -9.53
N MET A 62 1.03 -3.44 -8.33
CA MET A 62 0.34 -2.44 -7.51
C MET A 62 1.28 -1.31 -7.09
N ARG A 63 2.50 -1.64 -6.64
CA ARG A 63 3.48 -0.62 -6.24
C ARG A 63 3.88 0.27 -7.42
N ALA A 64 4.05 -0.30 -8.61
CA ALA A 64 4.33 0.46 -9.84
C ALA A 64 3.15 1.36 -10.24
N HIS A 65 1.91 0.90 -10.04
CA HIS A 65 0.73 1.72 -10.26
C HIS A 65 0.66 2.90 -9.29
N ASP A 66 0.90 2.69 -7.99
CA ASP A 66 0.97 3.75 -6.99
C ASP A 66 2.09 4.78 -7.33
N ASP A 67 3.26 4.30 -7.73
CA ASP A 67 4.40 5.16 -8.14
C ASP A 67 4.05 6.03 -9.35
N ALA A 68 3.36 5.45 -10.34
CA ALA A 68 2.89 6.19 -11.51
C ALA A 68 1.87 7.29 -11.14
N ILE A 69 0.96 7.02 -10.18
CA ILE A 69 0.05 8.04 -9.65
C ILE A 69 0.84 9.12 -8.92
N ALA A 70 1.78 8.74 -8.04
CA ALA A 70 2.60 9.69 -7.31
C ALA A 70 3.42 10.59 -8.24
N ALA A 71 3.97 10.04 -9.33
CA ALA A 71 4.70 10.80 -10.34
C ALA A 71 3.80 11.82 -11.07
N ARG A 72 2.55 11.45 -11.41
CA ARG A 72 1.56 12.38 -12.00
C ARG A 72 1.23 13.52 -11.05
N VAL A 73 0.99 13.21 -9.77
CA VAL A 73 0.74 14.21 -8.72
C VAL A 73 1.92 15.17 -8.57
N ALA A 74 3.15 14.64 -8.54
CA ALA A 74 4.36 15.46 -8.47
C ALA A 74 4.54 16.38 -9.69
N ALA A 75 4.03 15.96 -10.85
CA ALA A 75 3.98 16.77 -12.07
C ALA A 75 2.81 17.78 -12.11
N GLY A 76 1.96 17.81 -11.08
CA GLY A 76 0.80 18.70 -10.97
C GLY A 76 -0.47 18.20 -11.64
N ASP A 77 -0.49 16.95 -12.13
CA ASP A 77 -1.69 16.34 -12.71
C ASP A 77 -2.49 15.61 -11.61
N ASN A 78 -3.45 16.33 -11.04
CA ASN A 78 -4.36 15.82 -10.01
C ASN A 78 -5.68 15.28 -10.58
N THR A 79 -5.77 15.08 -11.90
CA THR A 79 -7.01 14.63 -12.56
C THR A 79 -7.47 13.28 -12.03
N GLY A 80 -8.71 13.20 -11.55
CA GLY A 80 -9.31 11.98 -11.02
C GLY A 80 -8.93 11.64 -9.58
N LEU A 81 -8.20 12.52 -8.90
CA LEU A 81 -7.95 12.41 -7.46
C LEU A 81 -8.99 13.21 -6.67
N PHE A 82 -9.28 12.72 -5.48
CA PHE A 82 -10.23 13.33 -4.55
C PHE A 82 -9.54 13.60 -3.20
N ASN A 83 -9.87 14.74 -2.61
CA ASN A 83 -9.53 15.09 -1.24
C ASN A 83 -10.25 14.16 -0.26
N ALA A 84 -9.83 14.19 1.00
CA ALA A 84 -10.43 13.39 2.07
C ALA A 84 -11.93 13.69 2.28
N ASP A 85 -12.40 14.88 1.91
CA ASP A 85 -13.83 15.25 1.98
C ASP A 85 -14.63 14.86 0.72
N GLY A 86 -13.97 14.28 -0.29
CA GLY A 86 -14.58 13.83 -1.54
C GLY A 86 -14.63 14.89 -2.63
N THR A 87 -14.05 16.07 -2.44
CA THR A 87 -13.90 17.08 -3.50
C THR A 87 -12.74 16.73 -4.46
N PRO A 88 -12.80 17.08 -5.75
CA PRO A 88 -11.68 16.85 -6.68
C PRO A 88 -10.41 17.63 -6.26
N ALA A 89 -9.26 16.97 -6.26
CA ALA A 89 -7.98 17.55 -5.81
C ALA A 89 -7.33 18.56 -6.79
N GLY A 90 -7.98 18.81 -7.95
CA GLY A 90 -7.48 19.70 -9.01
C GLY A 90 -8.29 20.99 -9.21
N GLU A 91 -9.37 21.20 -8.46
CA GLU A 91 -10.16 22.43 -8.51
C GLU A 91 -9.71 23.34 -7.37
N THR A 92 -8.99 24.42 -7.70
CA THR A 92 -8.74 25.56 -6.79
C THR A 92 -9.40 26.81 -7.38
#